data_AF-A0A379DEV0-F1
#
_entry.id   AF-A0A379DEV0-F1
#
_cell.length_a   1.000
_cell.length_b   1.000
_cell.length_c   1.000
_cell.angle_alpha   90.00
_cell.angle_beta   90.00
_cell.angle_gamma   90.00
#
_symmetry.space_group_name_H-M   'P 1'
#
loop_
_entity.id
_entity.type
_entity.pdbx_description
1 polymer ?
#
loop_
_entity_poly.entity_id
_entity_poly.type
_entity_poly.pdbx_seq_one_letter_code
_entity_poly.pdbx_strand_id
1 'polypeptide(L)'
;MTQEEISGINRVLDQHLTETGKQSTNPVEANAILAEKGILRNSKSRPGEPLRKLLKKGVFSHAFQSAGKGSHWIIPHSSNINPIVPQSDNKTNAILQKQNVSMKNDINDLKRKLEDARLKYKPDKIEYLLIAEAPPDNIERFFYYEDVRKHDYLFLAIVEALYPDQKEKFLSSGRCSHMKELILCKLKTDGFYLLDLSELPIKFLNNDLSEQLPSLVKRINDVVDKQTNIILIKATVYDAAFLYLHDKGFNIVDIKIPFPSSGRQNEFQTKFREALTCTEKFFA
;
A
#
# COMPACT_ATOMS: atom_id res chain seq x y z
N MET A 1 -11.59 30.97 10.43
CA MET A 1 -12.14 30.66 11.75
C MET A 1 -11.21 31.22 12.78
N THR A 2 -11.74 31.93 13.77
CA THR A 2 -10.99 32.44 14.92
C THR A 2 -10.74 31.33 15.94
N GLN A 3 -9.81 31.55 16.87
CA GLN A 3 -9.56 30.58 17.97
C GLN A 3 -10.79 30.41 18.88
N GLU A 4 -11.60 31.44 19.03
CA GLU A 4 -12.84 31.41 19.80
C GLU A 4 -13.90 30.52 19.15
N GLU A 5 -14.04 30.59 17.82
CA GLU A 5 -14.93 29.69 17.06
C GLU A 5 -14.48 28.23 17.14
N ILE A 6 -13.16 27.97 17.10
CA ILE A 6 -12.60 26.61 17.23
C ILE A 6 -12.88 26.05 18.65
N SER A 7 -12.65 26.86 19.68
CA SER A 7 -12.94 26.50 21.07
C SER A 7 -14.44 26.21 21.28
N GLY A 8 -15.31 27.04 20.70
CA GLY A 8 -16.76 26.82 20.73
C GLY A 8 -17.19 25.50 20.10
N ILE A 9 -16.59 25.10 18.98
CA ILE A 9 -16.82 23.80 18.34
C ILE A 9 -16.34 22.66 19.24
N ASN A 10 -15.10 22.72 19.75
CA ASN A 10 -14.54 21.67 20.60
C ASN A 10 -15.40 21.42 21.83
N ARG A 11 -15.85 22.48 22.51
CA ARG A 11 -16.70 22.38 23.70
C ARG A 11 -17.98 21.59 23.44
N VAL A 12 -18.65 21.83 22.32
CA VAL A 12 -19.90 21.13 21.98
C VAL A 12 -19.66 19.67 21.63
N LEU A 13 -18.58 19.38 20.91
CA LEU A 13 -18.22 17.99 20.57
C LEU A 13 -17.80 17.20 21.83
N ASP A 14 -17.03 17.81 22.70
CA ASP A 14 -16.57 17.23 23.98
C ASP A 14 -17.72 16.91 24.93
N GLN A 15 -18.67 17.84 25.04
CA GLN A 15 -19.88 17.64 25.81
C GLN A 15 -20.68 16.44 25.29
N HIS A 16 -20.88 16.35 23.96
CA HIS A 16 -21.58 15.22 23.34
C HIS A 16 -20.88 13.89 23.60
N LEU A 17 -19.55 13.84 23.47
CA LEU A 17 -18.78 12.62 23.73
C LEU A 17 -18.89 12.17 25.20
N THR A 18 -18.92 13.13 26.12
CA THR A 18 -19.10 12.87 27.55
C THR A 18 -20.51 12.37 27.87
N GLU A 19 -21.54 13.03 27.35
CA GLU A 19 -22.95 12.65 27.57
C GLU A 19 -23.29 11.28 26.97
N THR A 20 -22.68 10.94 25.83
CA THR A 20 -22.94 9.65 25.15
C THR A 20 -21.99 8.53 25.56
N GLY A 21 -20.95 8.82 26.35
CA GLY A 21 -19.90 7.87 26.71
C GLY A 21 -19.04 7.40 25.52
N LYS A 22 -19.13 8.08 24.36
CA LYS A 22 -18.38 7.73 23.16
C LYS A 22 -16.93 8.22 23.26
N GLN A 23 -16.00 7.40 22.80
CA GLN A 23 -14.57 7.76 22.76
C GLN A 23 -14.21 8.70 21.60
N SER A 24 -15.02 8.71 20.53
CA SER A 24 -14.85 9.61 19.39
C SER A 24 -16.13 9.69 18.55
N THR A 25 -16.18 10.66 17.64
CA THR A 25 -17.26 10.82 16.65
C THR A 25 -16.68 10.98 15.24
N ASN A 26 -17.56 10.94 14.23
CA ASN A 26 -17.23 11.15 12.82
C ASN A 26 -17.81 12.50 12.33
N PRO A 27 -17.36 13.02 11.17
CA PRO A 27 -17.77 14.35 10.71
C PRO A 27 -19.26 14.49 10.38
N VAL A 28 -19.96 13.41 10.07
CA VAL A 28 -21.40 13.46 9.74
C VAL A 28 -22.20 13.68 11.02
N GLU A 29 -21.95 12.87 12.04
CA GLU A 29 -22.58 13.00 13.36
C GLU A 29 -22.19 14.32 14.02
N ALA A 30 -20.90 14.64 14.08
CA ALA A 30 -20.38 15.87 14.66
C ALA A 30 -20.99 17.13 14.02
N ASN A 31 -21.08 17.19 12.69
CA ASN A 31 -21.67 18.35 12.02
C ASN A 31 -23.19 18.46 12.25
N ALA A 32 -23.89 17.35 12.50
CA ALA A 32 -25.32 17.41 12.84
C ALA A 32 -25.54 18.10 14.19
N ILE A 33 -24.74 17.73 15.21
CA ILE A 33 -24.76 18.34 16.54
C ILE A 33 -24.41 19.83 16.48
N LEU A 34 -23.36 20.18 15.73
CA LEU A 34 -22.96 21.57 15.54
C LEU A 34 -24.01 22.39 14.79
N ALA A 35 -24.76 21.77 13.88
CA ALA A 35 -25.85 22.44 13.16
C ALA A 35 -27.06 22.67 14.08
N GLU A 36 -27.40 21.72 14.95
CA GLU A 36 -28.45 21.85 15.95
C GLU A 36 -28.17 23.00 16.92
N LYS A 37 -26.92 23.16 17.35
CA LYS A 37 -26.49 24.27 18.22
C LYS A 37 -26.26 25.60 17.48
N GLY A 38 -26.51 25.64 16.16
CA GLY A 38 -26.33 26.84 15.35
C GLY A 38 -24.88 27.27 15.09
N ILE A 39 -23.91 26.43 15.45
CA ILE A 39 -22.46 26.73 15.38
C ILE A 39 -21.90 26.49 13.98
N LEU A 40 -22.32 25.41 13.30
CA LEU A 40 -21.86 25.09 11.95
C LEU A 40 -23.00 24.51 11.12
N ARG A 41 -23.50 25.30 10.17
CA ARG A 41 -24.59 24.85 9.27
C ARG A 41 -24.16 23.63 8.47
N ASN A 42 -25.01 22.60 8.45
CA ASN A 42 -24.76 21.40 7.64
C ASN A 42 -25.13 21.64 6.17
N SER A 43 -24.47 20.93 5.26
CA SER A 43 -24.84 20.93 3.86
C SER A 43 -26.00 19.97 3.62
N LYS A 44 -27.08 20.46 3.00
CA LYS A 44 -28.26 19.64 2.63
C LYS A 44 -27.92 18.54 1.62
N SER A 45 -26.94 18.76 0.74
CA SER A 45 -26.54 17.81 -0.31
C SER A 45 -25.38 16.90 0.09
N ARG A 46 -24.57 17.28 1.08
CA ARG A 46 -23.39 16.52 1.53
C ARG A 46 -23.19 16.64 3.06
N PRO A 47 -23.89 15.82 3.87
CA PRO A 47 -23.79 15.87 5.33
C PRO A 47 -22.34 15.75 5.83
N GLY A 48 -21.92 16.64 6.73
CA GLY A 48 -20.57 16.65 7.33
C GLY A 48 -19.47 17.27 6.46
N GLU A 49 -19.80 17.74 5.25
CA GLU A 49 -18.84 18.42 4.37
C GLU A 49 -18.23 19.70 4.97
N PRO A 50 -19.00 20.58 5.64
CA PRO A 50 -18.43 21.78 6.27
C PRO A 50 -17.35 21.45 7.31
N LEU A 51 -17.63 20.51 8.21
CA LEU A 51 -16.67 20.07 9.22
C LEU A 51 -15.45 19.36 8.59
N ARG A 52 -15.64 18.51 7.56
CA ARG A 52 -14.51 17.89 6.83
C ARG A 52 -13.58 18.91 6.18
N LYS A 53 -14.10 20.05 5.70
CA LYS A 53 -13.26 21.13 5.16
C LYS A 53 -12.40 21.78 6.23
N LEU A 54 -12.91 21.92 7.45
CA LEU A 54 -12.16 22.44 8.59
C LEU A 54 -11.08 21.44 9.05
N LEU A 55 -11.44 20.17 9.17
CA LEU A 55 -10.51 19.08 9.51
C LEU A 55 -9.33 19.00 8.52
N LYS A 56 -9.61 19.07 7.20
CA LYS A 56 -8.56 19.10 6.15
C LYS A 56 -7.63 20.31 6.23
N LYS A 57 -8.06 21.42 6.85
CA LYS A 57 -7.23 22.61 7.08
C LYS A 57 -6.32 22.48 8.31
N GLY A 58 -6.43 21.39 9.07
CA GLY A 58 -5.58 21.14 10.24
C GLY A 58 -5.89 22.02 11.45
N VAL A 59 -7.10 22.61 11.53
CA VAL A 59 -7.47 23.51 12.65
C VAL A 59 -7.79 22.77 13.95
N PHE A 60 -8.01 21.45 13.89
CA PHE A 60 -8.29 20.58 15.04
C PHE A 60 -7.14 19.60 15.21
N SER A 61 -6.21 19.91 16.13
CA SER A 61 -4.99 19.11 16.36
C SER A 61 -5.25 17.70 16.89
N HIS A 62 -6.38 17.47 17.54
CA HIS A 62 -6.78 16.18 18.12
C HIS A 62 -7.51 15.27 17.13
N ALA A 63 -7.98 15.78 15.99
CA ALA A 63 -8.72 14.99 15.00
C ALA A 63 -7.80 14.43 13.92
N PHE A 64 -8.00 13.17 13.53
CA PHE A 64 -7.12 12.46 12.60
C PHE A 64 -7.90 11.54 11.65
N GLN A 65 -7.24 11.04 10.61
CA GLN A 65 -7.81 10.04 9.71
C GLN A 65 -7.22 8.66 10.03
N SER A 66 -8.06 7.65 10.20
CA SER A 66 -7.67 6.33 10.75
C SER A 66 -6.66 5.54 9.91
N ALA A 67 -6.57 5.84 8.61
CA ALA A 67 -5.67 5.17 7.66
C ALA A 67 -5.07 6.15 6.64
N GLY A 68 -4.78 7.38 7.04
CA GLY A 68 -4.17 8.40 6.18
C GLY A 68 -5.13 9.16 5.26
N LYS A 69 -4.58 9.89 4.27
CA LYS A 69 -5.32 10.88 3.46
C LYS A 69 -6.46 10.23 2.69
N GLY A 70 -7.69 10.65 3.00
CA GLY A 70 -8.91 10.16 2.35
C GLY A 70 -9.66 9.05 3.10
N SER A 71 -9.11 8.56 4.22
CA SER A 71 -9.79 7.60 5.11
C SER A 71 -10.77 8.29 6.08
N HIS A 72 -11.40 7.51 6.97
CA HIS A 72 -12.44 8.01 7.87
C HIS A 72 -11.83 8.94 8.92
N TRP A 73 -12.48 10.09 9.12
CA TRP A 73 -12.10 11.03 10.18
C TRP A 73 -12.61 10.53 11.53
N ILE A 74 -11.70 10.58 12.51
CA ILE A 74 -11.95 10.32 13.91
C ILE A 74 -11.74 11.63 14.66
N ILE A 75 -12.76 12.05 15.41
CA ILE A 75 -12.76 13.26 16.23
C ILE A 75 -12.91 12.83 17.69
N PRO A 76 -11.81 12.67 18.44
CA PRO A 76 -11.85 12.37 19.87
C PRO A 76 -12.11 13.63 20.69
N HIS A 77 -12.26 13.45 22.01
CA HIS A 77 -12.38 14.57 22.95
C HIS A 77 -11.15 15.49 22.86
N SER A 78 -11.35 16.80 22.89
CA SER A 78 -10.29 17.78 22.63
C SER A 78 -9.26 17.87 23.75
N SER A 79 -9.62 17.51 24.99
CA SER A 79 -8.67 17.32 26.10
C SER A 79 -7.78 16.07 25.94
N ASN A 80 -8.10 15.19 25.00
CA ASN A 80 -7.29 14.04 24.62
C ASN A 80 -6.17 14.51 23.68
N ILE A 81 -5.39 15.51 24.12
CA ILE A 81 -4.23 16.02 23.38
C ILE A 81 -3.09 15.01 23.56
N ASN A 82 -3.03 14.06 22.65
CA ASN A 82 -1.87 13.25 22.38
C ASN A 82 -1.86 12.88 20.88
N PRO A 83 -0.91 13.38 20.08
CA PRO A 83 0.01 12.50 19.38
C PRO A 83 1.11 12.13 20.40
N ILE A 84 0.82 11.09 21.19
CA ILE A 84 1.55 10.57 22.37
C ILE A 84 2.97 11.14 22.57
N VAL A 85 3.17 11.96 23.61
CA VAL A 85 4.48 12.07 24.30
C VAL A 85 4.25 12.17 25.83
N PRO A 86 4.70 11.20 26.64
CA PRO A 86 4.55 11.23 28.10
C PRO A 86 5.69 11.99 28.79
N GLN A 87 5.35 12.83 29.78
CA GLN A 87 6.23 13.08 30.92
C GLN A 87 6.14 11.93 31.93
N SER A 88 7.26 11.72 32.60
CA SER A 88 7.73 10.48 33.21
C SER A 88 7.01 10.09 34.50
N ASP A 89 6.33 8.95 34.45
CA ASP A 89 6.17 8.03 35.58
C ASP A 89 6.60 6.62 35.11
N ASN A 90 7.49 5.98 35.88
CA ASN A 90 8.30 4.81 35.48
C ASN A 90 7.52 3.51 35.16
N LYS A 91 6.19 3.53 35.05
CA LYS A 91 5.37 2.38 34.60
C LYS A 91 4.97 2.45 33.12
N THR A 92 4.95 3.64 32.50
CA THR A 92 4.48 3.86 31.13
C THR A 92 5.53 3.48 30.07
N ASN A 93 6.82 3.61 30.41
CA ASN A 93 7.92 3.22 29.53
C ASN A 93 7.95 1.72 29.21
N ALA A 94 7.57 0.86 30.16
CA ALA A 94 7.51 -0.58 29.94
C ALA A 94 6.40 -0.97 28.94
N ILE A 95 5.27 -0.26 28.94
CA ILE A 95 4.13 -0.53 28.05
C ILE A 95 4.37 0.00 26.64
N LEU A 96 4.94 1.20 26.48
CA LEU A 96 5.32 1.76 25.18
C LEU A 96 6.50 1.01 24.54
N GLN A 97 7.47 0.56 25.35
CA GLN A 97 8.51 -0.36 24.88
C GLN A 97 7.90 -1.70 24.46
N LYS A 98 6.96 -2.26 25.23
CA LYS A 98 6.28 -3.51 24.87
C LYS A 98 5.40 -3.38 23.62
N GLN A 99 4.73 -2.24 23.40
CA GLN A 99 3.93 -1.96 22.19
C GLN A 99 4.81 -1.71 20.97
N ASN A 100 5.91 -0.97 21.09
CA ASN A 100 6.87 -0.77 20.00
C ASN A 100 7.61 -2.07 19.66
N VAL A 101 7.93 -2.91 20.66
CA VAL A 101 8.48 -4.25 20.45
C VAL A 101 7.44 -5.16 19.81
N SER A 102 6.17 -5.11 20.23
CA SER A 102 5.08 -5.87 19.61
C SER A 102 4.88 -5.48 18.15
N MET A 103 4.75 -4.20 17.82
CA MET A 103 4.61 -3.74 16.43
C MET A 103 5.83 -4.07 15.58
N LYS A 104 7.05 -3.95 16.13
CA LYS A 104 8.27 -4.39 15.42
C LYS A 104 8.28 -5.89 15.17
N ASN A 105 7.83 -6.70 16.14
CA ASN A 105 7.68 -8.14 15.97
C ASN A 105 6.62 -8.47 14.92
N ASP A 106 5.47 -7.79 14.94
CA ASP A 106 4.40 -7.96 13.95
C ASP A 106 4.87 -7.60 12.53
N ILE A 107 5.69 -6.53 12.39
CA ILE A 107 6.30 -6.13 11.12
C ILE A 107 7.32 -7.17 10.66
N ASN A 108 8.19 -7.66 11.53
CA ASN A 108 9.17 -8.68 11.19
C ASN A 108 8.49 -10.01 10.81
N ASP A 109 7.43 -10.37 11.50
CA ASP A 109 6.61 -11.54 11.20
C ASP A 109 5.89 -11.39 9.85
N LEU A 110 5.39 -10.19 9.55
CA LEU A 110 4.82 -9.89 8.25
C LEU A 110 5.86 -9.98 7.14
N LYS A 111 7.04 -9.38 7.31
CA LYS A 111 8.15 -9.50 6.35
C LYS A 111 8.50 -10.95 6.08
N ARG A 112 8.61 -11.76 7.13
CA ARG A 112 8.89 -13.20 7.03
C ARG A 112 7.80 -13.93 6.26
N LYS A 113 6.51 -13.72 6.59
CA LYS A 113 5.38 -14.34 5.87
C LYS A 113 5.33 -13.99 4.38
N LEU A 114 5.65 -12.75 4.04
CA LEU A 114 5.73 -12.32 2.64
C LEU A 114 6.90 -13.00 1.93
N GLU A 115 8.06 -13.06 2.59
CA GLU A 115 9.24 -13.70 2.01
C GLU A 115 9.08 -15.21 1.85
N ASP A 116 8.52 -15.92 2.84
CA ASP A 116 8.23 -17.35 2.76
C ASP A 116 7.33 -17.66 1.54
N ALA A 117 6.35 -16.79 1.27
CA ALA A 117 5.47 -16.93 0.10
C ALA A 117 6.21 -16.67 -1.23
N ARG A 118 7.13 -15.70 -1.27
CA ARG A 118 7.99 -15.49 -2.46
C ARG A 118 8.87 -16.71 -2.70
N LEU A 119 9.54 -17.21 -1.65
CA LEU A 119 10.48 -18.32 -1.73
C LEU A 119 9.82 -19.62 -2.20
N LYS A 120 8.55 -19.87 -1.85
CA LYS A 120 7.76 -21.01 -2.37
C LYS A 120 7.80 -21.06 -3.90
N TYR A 121 7.75 -19.90 -4.55
CA TYR A 121 7.67 -19.76 -6.01
C TYR A 121 8.93 -19.16 -6.65
N LYS A 122 10.06 -19.14 -5.93
CA LYS A 122 11.34 -18.68 -6.49
C LYS A 122 11.83 -19.66 -7.58
N PRO A 123 12.12 -19.19 -8.81
CA PRO A 123 12.77 -19.99 -9.85
C PRO A 123 14.17 -20.46 -9.46
N ASP A 124 14.60 -21.59 -10.04
CA ASP A 124 16.00 -22.04 -9.91
C ASP A 124 16.95 -21.09 -10.67
N LYS A 125 16.51 -20.61 -11.84
CA LYS A 125 17.15 -19.54 -12.61
C LYS A 125 16.12 -18.45 -12.88
N ILE A 126 16.46 -17.20 -12.55
CA ILE A 126 15.60 -16.04 -12.77
C ILE A 126 15.98 -15.41 -14.11
N GLU A 127 15.15 -15.63 -15.12
CA GLU A 127 15.27 -14.99 -16.44
C GLU A 127 14.71 -13.57 -16.41
N TYR A 128 13.64 -13.36 -15.64
CA TYR A 128 12.93 -12.09 -15.52
C TYR A 128 12.68 -11.75 -14.05
N LEU A 129 13.29 -10.66 -13.58
CA LEU A 129 12.97 -10.05 -12.30
C LEU A 129 12.00 -8.89 -12.50
N LEU A 130 10.77 -9.05 -12.04
CA LEU A 130 9.76 -8.01 -11.98
C LEU A 130 9.93 -7.21 -10.68
N ILE A 131 9.96 -5.89 -10.77
CA ILE A 131 10.01 -5.01 -9.59
C ILE A 131 8.72 -4.19 -9.54
N ALA A 132 7.85 -4.50 -8.59
CA ALA A 132 6.66 -3.72 -8.28
C ALA A 132 6.93 -2.69 -7.18
N GLU A 133 5.94 -1.88 -6.82
CA GLU A 133 6.11 -0.81 -5.83
C GLU A 133 6.20 -1.32 -4.39
N ALA A 134 5.19 -2.08 -3.99
CA ALA A 134 5.03 -2.58 -2.63
C ALA A 134 3.96 -3.69 -2.58
N PRO A 135 4.00 -4.57 -1.56
CA PRO A 135 2.88 -5.42 -1.22
C PRO A 135 1.58 -4.61 -1.01
N PRO A 136 0.40 -5.18 -1.28
CA PRO A 136 -0.88 -4.49 -1.10
C PRO A 136 -1.20 -4.25 0.39
N ASP A 137 -1.94 -3.18 0.69
CA ASP A 137 -2.36 -2.87 2.07
C ASP A 137 -3.18 -3.99 2.73
N ASN A 138 -4.00 -4.68 1.94
CA ASN A 138 -4.55 -5.97 2.31
C ASN A 138 -3.60 -7.07 1.83
N ILE A 139 -2.86 -7.61 2.80
CA ILE A 139 -1.82 -8.63 2.64
C ILE A 139 -2.37 -9.94 2.07
N GLU A 140 -3.64 -10.27 2.30
CA GLU A 140 -4.27 -11.48 1.73
C GLU A 140 -4.27 -11.47 0.19
N ARG A 141 -4.04 -10.32 -0.43
CA ARG A 141 -3.93 -10.16 -1.89
C ARG A 141 -2.50 -10.16 -2.39
N PHE A 142 -1.53 -10.54 -1.55
CA PHE A 142 -0.14 -10.60 -1.96
C PHE A 142 0.02 -11.50 -3.19
N PHE A 143 0.91 -11.10 -4.10
CA PHE A 143 1.04 -11.68 -5.44
C PHE A 143 1.15 -13.22 -5.39
N TYR A 144 1.95 -13.72 -4.45
CA TYR A 144 2.26 -15.13 -4.27
C TYR A 144 1.26 -15.93 -3.43
N TYR A 145 0.21 -15.31 -2.89
CA TYR A 145 -0.86 -16.06 -2.23
C TYR A 145 -1.84 -16.63 -3.23
N GLU A 146 -2.26 -17.87 -3.01
CA GLU A 146 -3.07 -18.66 -3.94
C GLU A 146 -4.57 -18.32 -3.82
N ASP A 147 -5.06 -18.02 -2.62
CA ASP A 147 -6.48 -17.74 -2.38
C ASP A 147 -6.81 -16.24 -2.46
N VAL A 148 -6.76 -15.68 -3.69
CA VAL A 148 -7.10 -14.27 -3.95
C VAL A 148 -8.35 -14.15 -4.81
N ARG A 149 -9.49 -13.89 -4.15
CA ARG A 149 -10.80 -13.85 -4.83
C ARG A 149 -11.11 -12.55 -5.54
N LYS A 150 -10.48 -11.43 -5.15
CA LYS A 150 -10.78 -10.09 -5.67
C LYS A 150 -9.53 -9.21 -5.72
N HIS A 151 -9.54 -8.25 -6.65
CA HIS A 151 -8.53 -7.19 -6.76
C HIS A 151 -7.09 -7.68 -6.97
N ASP A 152 -6.93 -8.81 -7.64
CA ASP A 152 -5.63 -9.40 -7.99
C ASP A 152 -5.06 -8.81 -9.29
N TYR A 153 -5.02 -7.47 -9.36
CA TYR A 153 -4.85 -6.75 -10.61
C TYR A 153 -3.50 -7.02 -11.28
N LEU A 154 -2.41 -7.02 -10.50
CA LEU A 154 -1.07 -7.22 -11.03
C LEU A 154 -0.88 -8.65 -11.54
N PHE A 155 -1.29 -9.66 -10.76
CA PHE A 155 -1.27 -11.05 -11.17
C PHE A 155 -2.06 -11.27 -12.46
N LEU A 156 -3.33 -10.83 -12.50
CA LEU A 156 -4.17 -11.01 -13.68
C LEU A 156 -3.59 -10.34 -14.93
N ALA A 157 -2.94 -9.18 -14.79
CA ALA A 157 -2.34 -8.49 -15.91
C ALA A 157 -1.06 -9.17 -16.42
N ILE A 158 -0.19 -9.65 -15.53
CA ILE A 158 1.00 -10.41 -15.92
C ILE A 158 0.59 -11.73 -16.59
N VAL A 159 -0.36 -12.46 -16.02
CA VAL A 159 -0.84 -13.73 -16.57
C VAL A 159 -1.57 -13.53 -17.89
N GLU A 160 -2.28 -12.41 -18.09
CA GLU A 160 -2.83 -12.07 -19.40
C GLU A 160 -1.74 -11.84 -20.47
N ALA A 161 -0.64 -11.21 -20.07
CA ALA A 161 0.44 -10.90 -20.98
C ALA A 161 1.21 -12.16 -21.41
N LEU A 162 1.40 -13.10 -20.47
CA LEU A 162 2.20 -14.30 -20.67
C LEU A 162 1.38 -15.53 -21.07
N TYR A 163 0.23 -15.75 -20.43
CA TYR A 163 -0.56 -16.98 -20.50
C TYR A 163 -2.08 -16.68 -20.60
N PRO A 164 -2.55 -16.02 -21.68
CA PRO A 164 -3.95 -15.59 -21.81
C PRO A 164 -4.96 -16.73 -21.58
N ASP A 165 -4.70 -17.93 -22.11
CA ASP A 165 -5.57 -19.10 -21.91
C ASP A 165 -5.66 -19.55 -20.45
N GLN A 166 -4.56 -19.39 -19.67
CA GLN A 166 -4.56 -19.75 -18.26
C GLN A 166 -5.28 -18.70 -17.42
N LYS A 167 -5.19 -17.41 -17.78
CA LYS A 167 -6.02 -16.38 -17.18
C LYS A 167 -7.51 -16.72 -17.38
N GLU A 168 -7.91 -17.09 -18.59
CA GLU A 168 -9.29 -17.46 -18.88
C GLU A 168 -9.76 -18.63 -18.01
N LYS A 169 -8.97 -19.72 -17.96
CA LYS A 169 -9.25 -20.88 -17.09
C LYS A 169 -9.32 -20.51 -15.61
N PHE A 170 -8.42 -19.65 -15.12
CA PHE A 170 -8.45 -19.18 -13.74
C PHE A 170 -9.73 -18.40 -13.43
N LEU A 171 -10.15 -17.50 -14.32
CA LEU A 171 -11.36 -16.71 -14.14
C LEU A 171 -12.63 -17.58 -14.23
N SER A 172 -12.71 -18.49 -15.20
CA SER A 172 -13.86 -19.39 -15.37
C SER A 172 -13.99 -20.41 -14.23
N SER A 173 -12.88 -20.77 -13.56
CA SER A 173 -12.89 -21.59 -12.34
C SER A 173 -13.44 -20.88 -11.09
N GLY A 174 -13.86 -19.61 -11.20
CA GLY A 174 -14.23 -18.79 -10.03
C GLY A 174 -13.02 -18.39 -9.19
N ARG A 175 -11.85 -18.24 -9.83
CA ARG A 175 -10.56 -17.94 -9.17
C ARG A 175 -10.20 -18.99 -8.12
N CYS A 176 -10.24 -20.26 -8.50
CA CYS A 176 -9.85 -21.37 -7.64
C CYS A 176 -8.37 -21.25 -7.23
N SER A 177 -8.07 -21.46 -5.95
CA SER A 177 -6.71 -21.35 -5.40
C SER A 177 -5.74 -22.32 -6.07
N HIS A 178 -6.17 -23.55 -6.34
CA HIS A 178 -5.35 -24.54 -7.05
C HIS A 178 -4.97 -24.08 -8.46
N MET A 179 -5.87 -23.40 -9.17
CA MET A 179 -5.55 -22.84 -10.49
C MET A 179 -4.52 -21.73 -10.41
N LYS A 180 -4.58 -20.88 -9.38
CA LYS A 180 -3.56 -19.86 -9.13
C LYS A 180 -2.20 -20.49 -8.81
N GLU A 181 -2.19 -21.54 -7.98
CA GLU A 181 -0.97 -22.29 -7.68
C GLU A 181 -0.31 -22.86 -8.94
N LEU A 182 -1.08 -23.47 -9.85
CA LEU A 182 -0.55 -23.98 -11.12
C LEU A 182 0.09 -22.87 -11.97
N ILE A 183 -0.52 -21.69 -12.01
CA ILE A 183 0.01 -20.54 -12.76
C ILE A 183 1.28 -19.99 -12.09
N LEU A 184 1.32 -19.90 -10.76
CA LEU A 184 2.51 -19.49 -10.02
C LEU A 184 3.67 -20.49 -10.21
N CYS A 185 3.37 -21.78 -10.25
CA CYS A 185 4.35 -22.82 -10.61
C CYS A 185 4.84 -22.64 -12.05
N LYS A 186 3.98 -22.24 -12.99
CA LYS A 186 4.42 -21.96 -14.35
C LYS A 186 5.31 -20.72 -14.42
N LEU A 187 4.98 -19.63 -13.72
CA LEU A 187 5.84 -18.45 -13.62
C LEU A 187 7.22 -18.85 -13.06
N LYS A 188 7.24 -19.70 -12.03
CA LYS A 188 8.48 -20.27 -11.47
C LYS A 188 9.28 -21.03 -12.54
N THR A 189 8.65 -21.96 -13.26
CA THR A 189 9.30 -22.76 -14.31
C THR A 189 9.83 -21.90 -15.46
N ASP A 190 9.10 -20.87 -15.85
CA ASP A 190 9.47 -19.97 -16.96
C ASP A 190 10.44 -18.85 -16.51
N GLY A 191 10.92 -18.88 -15.26
CA GLY A 191 11.97 -17.98 -14.78
C GLY A 191 11.50 -16.58 -14.35
N PHE A 192 10.21 -16.38 -14.11
CA PHE A 192 9.66 -15.11 -13.61
C PHE A 192 9.67 -15.05 -12.08
N TYR A 193 10.27 -14.00 -11.55
CA TYR A 193 10.28 -13.71 -10.11
C TYR A 193 9.90 -12.26 -9.84
N LEU A 194 9.19 -11.98 -8.76
CA LEU A 194 8.68 -10.65 -8.40
C LEU A 194 9.23 -10.23 -7.04
N LEU A 195 9.90 -9.09 -7.04
CA LEU A 195 10.23 -8.32 -5.86
C LEU A 195 9.44 -7.02 -5.82
N ASP A 196 9.39 -6.42 -4.63
CA ASP A 196 8.81 -5.12 -4.42
C ASP A 196 9.90 -4.13 -4.03
N LEU A 197 9.85 -2.90 -4.54
CA LEU A 197 10.75 -1.81 -4.18
C LEU A 197 10.71 -1.59 -2.65
N SER A 198 9.51 -1.48 -2.08
CA SER A 198 9.28 -1.54 -0.64
C SER A 198 8.97 -2.98 -0.19
N GLU A 199 9.66 -3.48 0.84
CA GLU A 199 9.39 -4.81 1.42
C GLU A 199 8.01 -4.95 2.08
N LEU A 200 7.41 -3.81 2.44
CA LEU A 200 6.14 -3.71 3.16
C LEU A 200 5.17 -2.82 2.41
N PRO A 201 3.85 -2.94 2.68
CA PRO A 201 2.87 -1.99 2.15
C PRO A 201 3.25 -0.54 2.39
N ILE A 202 2.96 0.34 1.42
CA ILE A 202 3.34 1.76 1.44
C ILE A 202 2.87 2.47 2.72
N LYS A 203 1.74 2.06 3.31
CA LYS A 203 1.25 2.64 4.59
C LYS A 203 2.24 2.52 5.76
N PHE A 204 3.24 1.62 5.67
CA PHE A 204 4.30 1.45 6.67
C PHE A 204 5.57 2.24 6.34
N LEU A 205 5.64 2.88 5.18
CA LEU A 205 6.73 3.80 4.86
C LEU A 205 6.44 5.16 5.48
N ASN A 206 7.44 5.70 6.17
CA ASN A 206 7.41 7.05 6.72
C ASN A 206 8.15 8.05 5.82
N ASN A 207 8.89 7.55 4.83
CA ASN A 207 9.84 8.30 4.03
C ASN A 207 9.61 8.06 2.52
N ASP A 208 10.40 8.71 1.68
CA ASP A 208 10.30 8.56 0.22
C ASP A 208 10.64 7.12 -0.23
N LEU A 209 9.98 6.69 -1.31
CA LEU A 209 10.20 5.38 -1.90
C LEU A 209 11.67 5.19 -2.32
N SER A 210 12.35 6.26 -2.75
CA SER A 210 13.77 6.23 -3.14
C SER A 210 14.70 5.79 -2.01
N GLU A 211 14.31 5.97 -0.75
CA GLU A 211 15.12 5.54 0.41
C GLU A 211 15.20 4.00 0.54
N GLN A 212 14.30 3.28 -0.13
CA GLN A 212 14.32 1.81 -0.15
C GLN A 212 15.28 1.24 -1.19
N LEU A 213 15.83 2.07 -2.10
CA LEU A 213 16.71 1.62 -3.19
C LEU A 213 17.97 0.87 -2.71
N PRO A 214 18.68 1.28 -1.64
CA PRO A 214 19.83 0.52 -1.15
C PRO A 214 19.44 -0.89 -0.67
N SER A 215 18.31 -1.04 0.03
CA SER A 215 17.80 -2.35 0.46
C SER A 215 17.35 -3.20 -0.73
N LEU A 216 16.70 -2.58 -1.72
CA LEU A 216 16.33 -3.24 -2.96
C LEU A 216 17.57 -3.81 -3.68
N VAL A 217 18.64 -3.03 -3.84
CA VAL A 217 19.88 -3.49 -4.49
C VAL A 217 20.45 -4.72 -3.81
N LYS A 218 20.46 -4.76 -2.47
CA LYS A 218 20.90 -5.95 -1.73
C LYS A 218 20.08 -7.18 -2.12
N ARG A 219 18.74 -7.05 -2.10
CA ARG A 219 17.82 -8.15 -2.45
C ARG A 219 17.95 -8.58 -3.92
N ILE A 220 18.20 -7.64 -4.84
CA ILE A 220 18.45 -7.94 -6.25
C ILE A 220 19.74 -8.78 -6.37
N ASN A 221 20.84 -8.35 -5.75
CA ASN A 221 22.12 -9.08 -5.79
C ASN A 221 22.03 -10.51 -5.23
N ASP A 222 21.12 -10.77 -4.29
CA ASP A 222 20.90 -12.10 -3.72
C ASP A 222 20.20 -13.07 -4.68
N VAL A 223 19.63 -12.57 -5.79
CA VAL A 223 18.78 -13.39 -6.67
C VAL A 223 19.10 -13.29 -8.17
N VAL A 224 19.73 -12.22 -8.65
CA VAL A 224 19.98 -12.03 -10.09
C VAL A 224 21.41 -12.35 -10.50
N ASP A 225 21.58 -12.72 -11.76
CA ASP A 225 22.87 -12.74 -12.44
C ASP A 225 22.94 -11.65 -13.53
N LYS A 226 24.02 -11.63 -14.31
CA LYS A 226 24.22 -10.62 -15.38
C LYS A 226 23.25 -10.77 -16.56
N GLN A 227 22.64 -11.94 -16.73
CA GLN A 227 21.72 -12.25 -17.82
C GLN A 227 20.26 -11.98 -17.43
N THR A 228 19.95 -11.96 -16.13
CA THR A 228 18.60 -11.66 -15.65
C THR A 228 18.12 -10.29 -16.14
N ASN A 229 16.97 -10.28 -16.82
CA ASN A 229 16.32 -9.04 -17.27
C ASN A 229 15.45 -8.46 -16.16
N ILE A 230 15.64 -7.19 -15.83
CA ILE A 230 14.85 -6.51 -14.80
C ILE A 230 13.78 -5.63 -15.45
N ILE A 231 12.52 -5.85 -15.08
CA ILE A 231 11.36 -5.10 -15.57
C ILE A 231 10.74 -4.31 -14.43
N LEU A 232 10.68 -2.99 -14.58
CA LEU A 232 10.10 -2.08 -13.57
C LEU A 232 8.60 -1.88 -13.85
N ILE A 233 7.76 -2.17 -12.86
CA ILE A 233 6.31 -2.06 -12.96
C ILE A 233 5.83 -0.86 -12.15
N LYS A 234 5.06 0.01 -12.80
CA LYS A 234 4.54 1.31 -12.33
C LYS A 234 5.51 2.47 -12.60
N ALA A 235 4.95 3.59 -13.05
CA ALA A 235 5.70 4.81 -13.33
C ALA A 235 6.53 5.30 -12.12
N THR A 236 5.98 5.26 -10.90
CA THR A 236 6.71 5.67 -9.68
C THR A 236 7.91 4.79 -9.38
N VAL A 237 7.85 3.49 -9.70
CA VAL A 237 8.97 2.57 -9.55
C VAL A 237 10.03 2.85 -10.60
N TYR A 238 9.62 3.01 -11.86
CA TYR A 238 10.53 3.37 -12.95
C TYR A 238 11.26 4.69 -12.63
N ASP A 239 10.53 5.74 -12.29
CA ASP A 239 11.08 7.08 -12.04
C ASP A 239 12.05 7.09 -10.85
N ALA A 240 11.79 6.27 -9.82
CA ALA A 240 12.66 6.16 -8.65
C ALA A 240 13.88 5.27 -8.90
N ALA A 241 13.72 4.14 -9.63
CA ALA A 241 14.71 3.06 -9.62
C ALA A 241 15.52 2.92 -10.91
N PHE A 242 15.02 3.36 -12.06
CA PHE A 242 15.63 3.07 -13.37
C PHE A 242 17.09 3.50 -13.46
N LEU A 243 17.36 4.80 -13.31
CA LEU A 243 18.73 5.34 -13.40
C LEU A 243 19.62 4.73 -12.30
N TYR A 244 19.12 4.65 -11.07
CA TYR A 244 19.90 4.16 -9.93
C TYR A 244 20.36 2.71 -10.08
N LEU A 245 19.49 1.85 -10.59
CA LEU A 245 19.81 0.44 -10.82
C LEU A 245 20.63 0.28 -12.12
N HIS A 246 20.37 1.07 -13.15
CA HIS A 246 21.14 1.06 -14.41
C HIS A 246 22.60 1.43 -14.16
N ASP A 247 22.86 2.47 -13.38
CA ASP A 247 24.22 2.92 -13.01
C ASP A 247 24.99 1.89 -12.18
N LYS A 248 24.28 0.92 -11.57
CA LYS A 248 24.88 -0.22 -10.88
C LYS A 248 25.16 -1.42 -11.79
N GLY A 249 24.87 -1.30 -13.08
CA GLY A 249 25.16 -2.31 -14.09
C GLY A 249 24.15 -3.45 -14.16
N PHE A 250 22.95 -3.28 -13.59
CA PHE A 250 21.88 -4.25 -13.78
C PHE A 250 21.30 -4.16 -15.20
N ASN A 251 20.93 -5.30 -15.77
CA ASN A 251 20.29 -5.39 -17.07
C ASN A 251 18.80 -5.03 -16.95
N ILE A 252 18.48 -3.74 -17.06
CA ILE A 252 17.11 -3.22 -16.89
C ILE A 252 16.51 -2.88 -18.24
N VAL A 253 15.28 -3.31 -18.44
CA VAL A 253 14.50 -2.96 -19.61
C VAL A 253 14.00 -1.51 -19.49
N ASP A 254 14.43 -0.66 -20.42
CA ASP A 254 14.03 0.75 -20.48
C ASP A 254 12.61 0.93 -21.05
N ILE A 255 11.63 0.43 -20.32
CA ILE A 255 10.21 0.62 -20.63
C ILE A 255 9.46 1.00 -19.36
N LYS A 256 8.85 2.18 -19.41
CA LYS A 256 7.96 2.66 -18.35
C LYS A 256 6.60 1.97 -18.44
N ILE A 257 6.41 0.90 -17.67
CA ILE A 257 5.16 0.13 -17.62
C ILE A 257 4.21 0.77 -16.58
N PRO A 258 2.93 1.05 -16.92
CA PRO A 258 1.95 1.53 -15.95
C PRO A 258 1.62 0.46 -14.90
N PHE A 259 0.95 0.80 -13.80
CA PHE A 259 0.28 -0.21 -12.99
C PHE A 259 -1.07 -0.58 -13.62
N PRO A 260 -1.49 -1.86 -13.65
CA PRO A 260 -2.72 -2.31 -14.32
C PRO A 260 -3.99 -2.02 -13.49
N SER A 261 -4.16 -0.79 -13.02
CA SER A 261 -5.40 -0.33 -12.38
C SER A 261 -6.49 -0.05 -13.43
N SER A 262 -7.69 0.30 -12.96
CA SER A 262 -8.84 0.59 -13.83
C SER A 262 -8.49 1.62 -14.91
N GLY A 263 -8.64 1.24 -16.18
CA GLY A 263 -8.41 2.08 -17.35
C GLY A 263 -7.01 1.98 -17.95
N ARG A 264 -6.07 1.26 -17.31
CA ARG A 264 -4.68 1.12 -17.76
C ARG A 264 -4.29 -0.30 -18.17
N GLN A 265 -5.25 -1.23 -18.21
CA GLN A 265 -4.96 -2.63 -18.51
C GLN A 265 -4.40 -2.81 -19.93
N ASN A 266 -4.99 -2.17 -20.94
CA ASN A 266 -4.49 -2.26 -22.32
C ASN A 266 -3.10 -1.63 -22.48
N GLU A 267 -2.86 -0.50 -21.80
CA GLU A 267 -1.55 0.16 -21.76
C GLU A 267 -0.50 -0.75 -21.10
N PHE A 268 -0.84 -1.38 -19.97
CA PHE A 268 0.00 -2.38 -19.31
C PHE A 268 0.33 -3.52 -20.27
N GLN A 269 -0.69 -4.11 -20.90
CA GLN A 269 -0.50 -5.25 -21.80
C GLN A 269 0.45 -4.93 -22.95
N THR A 270 0.30 -3.74 -23.55
CA THR A 270 1.15 -3.27 -24.65
C THR A 270 2.58 -3.10 -24.17
N LYS A 271 2.79 -2.34 -23.09
CA LYS A 271 4.12 -2.02 -22.56
C LYS A 271 4.85 -3.22 -21.97
N PHE A 272 4.13 -4.13 -21.33
CA PHE A 272 4.72 -5.35 -20.79
C PHE A 272 5.17 -6.30 -21.90
N ARG A 273 4.38 -6.48 -22.98
CA ARG A 273 4.82 -7.26 -24.15
C ARG A 273 6.00 -6.61 -24.86
N GLU A 274 6.00 -5.29 -25.01
CA GLU A 274 7.14 -4.55 -25.54
C GLU A 274 8.42 -4.84 -24.74
N ALA A 275 8.31 -4.90 -23.40
CA ALA A 275 9.45 -5.19 -22.52
C ALA A 275 10.02 -6.59 -22.74
N LEU A 276 9.16 -7.60 -22.93
CA LEU A 276 9.59 -8.97 -23.25
C LEU A 276 10.27 -9.06 -24.62
N THR A 277 9.82 -8.31 -25.62
CA THR A 277 10.47 -8.30 -26.94
C THR A 277 11.84 -7.61 -26.91
N CYS A 278 12.03 -6.61 -26.04
CA CYS A 278 13.32 -5.95 -25.87
C CYS A 278 14.41 -6.87 -25.28
N THR A 279 14.02 -7.87 -24.50
CA THR A 279 14.96 -8.82 -23.86
C THR A 279 15.35 -9.97 -24.78
N GLU A 280 14.55 -10.27 -25.80
CA GLU A 280 14.80 -11.35 -26.78
C GLU A 280 15.84 -11.00 -27.85
N LYS A 281 16.45 -9.79 -27.83
CA LYS A 281 17.45 -9.33 -28.81
C LYS A 281 18.87 -9.92 -28.66
N PHE A 282 18.99 -11.20 -28.28
CA PHE A 282 20.28 -11.93 -28.34
C PHE A 282 20.19 -13.34 -28.97
N PHE A 283 19.21 -13.56 -29.85
CA PHE A 283 19.27 -14.63 -30.85
C PHE A 283 18.96 -14.09 -32.25
N ALA A 284 19.95 -13.43 -32.85
CA ALA A 284 20.12 -13.31 -34.29
C ALA A 284 21.58 -13.64 -34.62
#